data_AF-A0AAX2ZHJ9-F1
#
_entry.id   AF-A0AAX2ZHJ9-F1
#
_cell.length_a   1.000
_cell.length_b   1.000
_cell.length_c   1.000
_cell.angle_alpha   90.00
_cell.angle_beta   90.00
_cell.angle_gamma   90.00
#
_symmetry.space_group_name_H-M   'P 1'
#
loop_
_entity.id
_entity.type
_entity.pdbx_description
1 polymer ?
#
loop_
_entity_poly.entity_id
_entity_poly.type
_entity_poly.pdbx_seq_one_letter_code
_entity_poly.pdbx_strand_id
1 'polypeptide(L)' 'MKEISTNTWSLPRYAYGVCKVFTLCKTHGGAFKEDIETCDGEFFSLDELPELDMAKNTKEQIKMCFLAEKDSNWQTIFD' A
#
# COMPACT_ATOMS: atom_id res chain seq x y z
N MET A 1 14.35 15.49 -24.21
CA MET A 1 13.32 15.16 -23.21
C MET A 1 13.61 13.75 -22.76
N LYS A 2 14.10 13.54 -21.53
CA LYS A 2 14.33 12.19 -21.02
C LYS A 2 12.97 11.57 -20.78
N GLU A 3 12.72 10.41 -21.38
CA GLU A 3 11.54 9.60 -21.12
C GLU A 3 11.43 9.40 -19.60
N ILE A 4 10.36 9.91 -19.01
CA ILE A 4 10.00 9.61 -17.63
C ILE A 4 9.64 8.13 -17.68
N SER A 5 10.50 7.25 -17.16
CA SER A 5 10.19 5.82 -17.05
C SER A 5 9.00 5.68 -16.12
N THR A 6 7.79 5.62 -16.67
CA THR A 6 6.58 5.39 -15.90
C THR A 6 6.63 3.93 -15.44
N ASN A 7 6.92 3.69 -14.17
CA ASN A 7 6.69 2.38 -13.59
C ASN A 7 5.20 2.07 -13.70
N THR A 8 4.88 0.90 -14.25
CA THR A 8 3.53 0.48 -14.67
C THR A 8 2.51 0.44 -13.51
N TRP A 9 3.00 0.55 -12.27
CA TRP A 9 2.24 0.37 -11.03
C TRP A 9 1.91 1.68 -10.28
N SER A 10 2.43 2.83 -10.72
CA SER A 10 2.08 4.12 -10.13
C SER A 10 0.90 4.74 -10.88
N LEU A 11 -0.32 4.45 -10.40
CA LEU A 11 -1.49 5.25 -10.74
C LEU A 11 -1.76 6.23 -9.58
N PRO A 12 -2.21 7.46 -9.87
CA PRO A 12 -2.19 8.11 -11.18
C PRO A 12 -0.75 8.38 -11.66
N ARG A 13 -0.59 8.67 -12.95
CA ARG A 13 0.73 9.02 -13.49
C ARG A 13 1.14 10.41 -13.03
N TYR A 14 2.35 10.52 -12.50
CA TYR A 14 2.95 11.78 -12.11
C TYR A 14 4.00 12.24 -13.12
N ALA A 15 4.29 13.55 -13.14
CA ALA A 15 5.41 14.11 -13.90
C ALA A 15 6.79 13.80 -13.27
N TYR A 16 6.80 13.10 -12.13
CA TYR A 16 7.97 12.69 -11.37
C TYR A 16 7.86 11.21 -10.99
N GLY A 17 8.99 10.58 -10.69
CA GLY A 17 9.02 9.19 -10.25
C GLY A 17 8.60 9.06 -8.78
N VAL A 18 7.81 8.03 -8.48
CA VAL A 18 7.42 7.67 -7.11
C VAL A 18 7.83 6.22 -6.86
N CYS A 19 8.65 6.00 -5.82
CA CYS A 19 8.95 4.68 -5.32
C CYS A 19 8.03 4.39 -4.12
N LYS A 20 7.28 3.29 -4.17
CA LYS A 20 6.39 2.85 -3.09
C LYS A 20 7.02 1.63 -2.41
N VAL A 21 7.24 1.73 -1.10
CA VAL A 21 7.79 0.63 -0.30
C VAL A 21 6.71 0.17 0.68
N PHE A 22 6.41 -1.12 0.67
CA PHE A 22 5.45 -1.75 1.57
C PHE A 22 6.19 -2.60 2.61
N THR A 23 5.87 -2.44 3.89
CA THR A 23 6.51 -3.18 4.98
C THR A 23 5.45 -3.89 5.82
N LEU A 24 5.60 -5.20 6.00
CA LEU A 24 4.76 -6.00 6.88
C LEU A 24 5.24 -5.83 8.32
N CYS A 25 4.35 -5.38 9.20
CA CYS A 25 4.64 -5.09 10.60
C CYS A 25 3.73 -5.89 11.52
N LYS A 26 4.21 -6.16 12.74
CA LYS A 26 3.41 -6.74 13.82
C LYS A 26 3.06 -5.67 14.84
N THR A 27 1.79 -5.61 15.24
CA THR A 27 1.39 -4.73 16.34
C THR A 27 1.94 -5.24 17.67
N HIS A 28 2.48 -4.32 18.48
CA HIS A 28 2.97 -4.60 19.83
C HIS A 28 2.05 -4.03 20.92
N GLY A 29 0.92 -3.44 20.55
CA GLY A 29 -0.03 -2.79 21.45
C GLY A 29 -0.41 -1.38 20.98
N GLY A 30 -1.18 -0.68 21.81
CA GLY A 30 -1.75 0.64 21.48
C GLY A 30 -3.21 0.54 21.00
N ALA A 31 -3.83 1.70 20.87
CA ALA A 31 -5.18 1.86 20.32
C ALA A 31 -5.19 3.07 19.39
N PHE A 32 -6.09 3.06 18.41
CA PHE A 32 -6.28 4.21 17.54
C PHE A 32 -6.63 5.46 18.35
N LYS A 33 -6.10 6.60 17.91
CA LYS A 33 -6.40 7.92 18.47
C LYS A 33 -6.44 8.90 17.30
N GLU A 34 -7.57 9.56 17.15
CA GLU A 34 -7.77 10.61 16.15
C GLU A 34 -6.81 11.80 16.37
N ASP A 35 -6.35 12.38 15.27
CA ASP A 35 -5.59 13.62 15.23
C ASP A 35 -5.90 14.45 13.97
N ILE A 36 -5.16 15.54 13.77
CA ILE A 36 -5.39 16.47 12.65
C ILE A 36 -5.04 15.87 11.27
N GLU A 37 -4.33 14.74 11.22
CA GLU A 37 -3.98 14.03 9.99
C GLU A 37 -4.91 12.84 9.74
N THR A 38 -5.35 12.14 10.79
CA THR A 38 -6.09 10.88 10.70
C THR A 38 -7.35 10.90 11.56
N CYS A 39 -8.52 10.89 10.90
CA CYS A 39 -9.82 10.91 11.54
C CYS A 39 -10.29 9.53 12.05
N ASP A 40 -9.88 8.44 11.41
CA ASP A 40 -10.38 7.10 11.71
C ASP A 40 -9.37 5.99 11.38
N GLY A 41 -9.56 4.79 11.92
CA GLY A 41 -8.72 3.62 11.70
C GLY A 41 -9.41 2.31 12.05
N GLU A 42 -9.63 1.48 11.03
CA GLU A 42 -10.30 0.18 11.15
C GLU A 42 -9.52 -0.95 10.45
N PHE A 43 -9.88 -2.19 10.74
CA PHE A 43 -9.36 -3.38 10.06
C PHE A 43 -10.38 -3.91 9.07
N PHE A 44 -9.92 -4.19 7.85
CA PHE A 44 -10.76 -4.68 6.76
C PHE A 44 -10.27 -6.04 6.26
N SER A 45 -11.21 -6.89 5.88
CA SER A 45 -10.91 -8.08 5.10
C SER A 45 -10.59 -7.69 3.66
N LEU A 46 -9.89 -8.57 2.91
CA LEU A 46 -9.56 -8.29 1.50
C LEU A 46 -10.80 -8.17 0.60
N ASP A 47 -11.91 -8.80 1.00
CA ASP A 47 -13.17 -8.81 0.25
C ASP A 47 -14.08 -7.62 0.62
N GLU A 48 -13.82 -6.97 1.76
CA GLU A 48 -14.61 -5.85 2.30
C GLU A 48 -13.76 -4.58 2.45
N LEU A 49 -12.87 -4.33 1.48
CA LEU A 49 -12.07 -3.11 1.46
C LEU A 49 -12.96 -1.87 1.30
N PRO A 50 -12.65 -0.77 2.00
CA PRO A 50 -13.34 0.50 1.80
C PRO A 50 -12.97 1.11 0.45
N GLU A 51 -13.54 2.27 0.14
CA GLU A 51 -13.08 3.05 -1.01
C GLU A 51 -11.59 3.40 -0.86
N LEU A 52 -10.80 3.08 -1.89
CA LEU A 52 -9.35 3.24 -1.88
C LEU A 52 -8.93 4.54 -2.56
N ASP A 53 -8.00 5.25 -1.94
CA ASP A 53 -7.22 6.26 -2.65
C ASP A 53 -6.17 5.57 -3.54
N MET A 54 -6.48 5.49 -4.83
CA MET A 54 -5.66 4.83 -5.84
C MET A 54 -4.26 5.46 -5.97
N ALA A 55 -4.08 6.72 -5.58
CA ALA A 55 -2.77 7.35 -5.54
C ALA A 55 -1.85 6.72 -4.49
N LYS A 56 -2.42 6.26 -3.37
CA LYS A 56 -1.69 5.62 -2.27
C LYS A 56 -1.53 4.14 -2.55
N ASN A 57 -2.63 3.40 -2.66
CA ASN A 57 -2.63 1.94 -2.77
C ASN A 57 -3.69 1.44 -3.75
N THR A 58 -3.34 0.46 -4.58
CA THR A 58 -4.34 -0.27 -5.39
C THR A 58 -4.77 -1.57 -4.68
N LYS A 59 -5.91 -2.14 -5.11
CA LYS A 59 -6.38 -3.43 -4.60
C LYS A 59 -5.37 -4.56 -4.84
N GLU A 60 -4.65 -4.53 -5.95
CA GLU A 60 -3.62 -5.50 -6.31
C GLU A 60 -2.40 -5.39 -5.38
N GLN A 61 -1.97 -4.17 -5.04
CA GLN A 61 -0.89 -3.93 -4.08
C GLN A 61 -1.29 -4.40 -2.67
N ILE A 62 -2.53 -4.13 -2.25
CA ILE A 62 -3.05 -4.65 -0.98
C ILE A 62 -3.07 -6.18 -1.00
N LYS A 63 -3.58 -6.79 -2.07
CA LYS A 63 -3.58 -8.25 -2.23
C LYS A 63 -2.17 -8.86 -2.16
N MET A 64 -1.17 -8.20 -2.75
CA MET A 64 0.23 -8.59 -2.63
C MET A 64 0.68 -8.63 -1.16
N CYS A 65 0.33 -7.63 -0.35
CA CYS A 65 0.65 -7.63 1.09
C CYS A 65 -0.02 -8.79 1.84
N PHE A 66 -1.28 -9.14 1.51
CA PHE A 66 -1.95 -10.31 2.09
C PHE A 66 -1.31 -11.64 1.67
N LEU A 67 -0.73 -11.73 0.47
CA LEU A 67 0.02 -12.91 0.05
C LEU A 67 1.36 -13.00 0.79
N ALA A 68 2.05 -11.86 0.96
CA ALA A 68 3.30 -11.79 1.71
C ALA A 68 3.13 -12.18 3.18
N GLU A 69 2.03 -11.80 3.82
CA GLU A 69 1.73 -12.17 5.21
C GLU A 69 1.59 -13.69 5.40
N LYS A 70 1.06 -14.39 4.38
CA LYS A 70 0.83 -15.84 4.42
C LYS A 70 2.05 -16.68 4.02
N ASP A 71 3.09 -16.05 3.49
CA ASP A 71 4.28 -16.73 2.99
C ASP A 71 5.48 -16.50 3.91
N SER A 72 5.87 -17.52 4.68
CA SER A 72 7.03 -17.47 5.56
C SER A 72 8.38 -17.25 4.85
N ASN A 73 8.43 -17.44 3.53
CA ASN A 73 9.63 -17.25 2.71
C ASN A 73 9.35 -16.30 1.53
N TRP A 74 8.51 -15.28 1.77
CA TRP A 74 8.16 -14.29 0.76
C TRP A 74 9.40 -13.68 0.08
N GLN A 75 9.38 -13.64 -1.24
CA GLN A 75 10.39 -12.94 -2.03
C GLN A 75 9.88 -11.55 -2.39
N THR A 76 10.58 -10.51 -1.93
CA THR A 76 10.18 -9.12 -2.20
C THR A 76 10.13 -8.84 -3.70
N ILE A 77 9.02 -8.26 -4.14
CA ILE A 77 8.78 -7.89 -5.53
C ILE A 77 9.29 -6.46 -5.76
N PHE A 78 9.98 -6.26 -6.88
CA PHE A 78 10.47 -4.96 -7.35
C PHE A 78 9.93 -4.69 -8.75
N ASP A 79 9.85 -3.41 -9.14
CA ASP A 79 9.41 -2.92 -10.46
C ASP A 79 10.46 -2.05 -11.17
#